data_AF-B9BNW7-F1
#
_entry.id   AF-B9BNW7-F1
#
_cell.length_a   1.000
_cell.length_b   1.000
_cell.length_c   1.000
_cell.angle_alpha   90.00
_cell.angle_beta   90.00
_cell.angle_gamma   90.00
#
_symmetry.space_group_name_H-M   'P 1'
#
loop_
_entity.id
_entity.type
_entity.pdbx_description
1 polymer ?
#
loop_
_entity_poly.entity_id
_entity_poly.type
_entity_poly.pdbx_seq_one_letter_code
_entity_poly.pdbx_strand_id
1 'polypeptide(L)'
;MIAAPMLEQRDTMVALGWTVVSDYGYSHASGWTIGICRVHDKWVVLLWDGRSLHATVDSPVAAARLHREIIAGANSNTRDDVDDQHAISS
;
A
#
# COMPACT_ATOMS: atom_id res chain seq x y z
N MET A 1 3.76 15.36 -24.43
CA MET A 1 3.89 14.85 -23.05
C MET A 1 3.12 13.54 -22.99
N ILE A 2 3.76 12.40 -22.67
CA ILE A 2 3.05 11.12 -22.53
C ILE A 2 2.47 11.11 -21.11
N ALA A 3 1.15 11.05 -20.99
CA ALA A 3 0.49 10.94 -19.69
C ALA A 3 0.93 9.65 -18.98
N ALA A 4 0.94 9.65 -17.65
CA ALA A 4 1.18 8.42 -16.91
C ALA A 4 0.13 7.37 -17.34
N PRO A 5 0.55 6.18 -17.79
CA PRO A 5 -0.37 5.19 -18.37
C PRO A 5 -1.37 4.63 -17.34
N MET A 6 -1.19 4.95 -16.07
CA MET A 6 -1.93 4.38 -14.95
C MET A 6 -3.04 5.29 -14.41
N LEU A 7 -3.32 6.39 -15.12
CA LEU A 7 -4.47 7.26 -14.84
C LEU A 7 -5.82 6.53 -15.00
N GLU A 8 -5.89 5.58 -15.93
CA GLU A 8 -7.10 4.80 -16.23
C GLU A 8 -7.60 3.98 -15.03
N GLN A 9 -6.76 3.77 -14.01
CA GLN A 9 -7.10 3.00 -12.81
C GLN A 9 -7.65 3.86 -11.66
N ARG A 10 -7.81 5.17 -11.84
CA ARG A 10 -8.23 6.10 -10.78
C ARG A 10 -9.50 5.68 -10.06
N ASP A 11 -10.57 5.40 -10.80
CA ASP A 11 -11.86 5.06 -10.20
C ASP A 11 -11.77 3.73 -9.43
N THR A 12 -10.96 2.80 -9.93
CA THR A 12 -10.68 1.54 -9.23
C THR A 12 -9.92 1.79 -7.93
N MET A 13 -8.93 2.67 -7.95
CA MET A 13 -8.16 3.02 -6.75
C MET A 13 -9.02 3.70 -5.69
N VAL A 14 -9.90 4.62 -6.10
CA VAL A 14 -10.88 5.24 -5.21
C VAL A 14 -11.82 4.20 -4.60
N ALA A 15 -12.33 3.27 -5.40
CA ALA A 15 -13.15 2.16 -4.90
C ALA A 15 -12.41 1.24 -3.93
N LEU A 16 -11.08 1.12 -4.05
CA LEU A 16 -10.22 0.39 -3.13
C LEU A 16 -9.83 1.19 -1.87
N GLY A 17 -10.37 2.40 -1.69
CA GLY A 17 -10.12 3.25 -0.52
C GLY A 17 -8.89 4.14 -0.61
N TRP A 18 -8.28 4.27 -1.80
CA TRP A 18 -7.13 5.14 -2.02
C TRP A 18 -7.57 6.52 -2.51
N THR A 19 -6.97 7.57 -1.96
CA THR A 19 -7.18 8.95 -2.38
C THR A 19 -6.21 9.33 -3.49
N VAL A 20 -6.72 9.89 -4.58
CA VAL A 20 -5.89 10.45 -5.65
C VAL A 20 -5.29 11.76 -5.14
N VAL A 21 -3.95 11.89 -5.16
CA VAL A 21 -3.25 13.12 -4.76
C VAL A 21 -2.59 13.82 -5.96
N SER A 22 -2.33 13.09 -7.04
CA SER A 22 -1.86 13.65 -8.32
C SER A 22 -2.05 12.64 -9.46
N ASP A 23 -1.64 13.01 -10.67
CA ASP A 23 -1.48 12.12 -11.82
C ASP A 23 -0.51 10.95 -11.57
N TYR A 24 0.32 11.05 -10.54
CA TYR A 24 1.42 10.13 -10.25
C TYR A 24 1.34 9.52 -8.86
N GLY A 25 0.24 9.74 -8.11
CA GLY A 25 0.25 9.42 -6.70
C GLY A 25 -1.11 9.15 -6.10
N TYR A 26 -1.13 8.18 -5.18
CA TYR A 26 -2.26 7.88 -4.31
C TYR A 26 -1.81 7.80 -2.86
N SER A 27 -2.67 8.21 -1.93
CA SER A 27 -2.47 8.07 -0.48
C SER A 27 -3.59 7.25 0.14
N HIS A 28 -3.29 6.54 1.22
CA HIS A 28 -4.26 5.77 1.99
C HIS A 28 -4.32 6.27 3.44
N ALA A 29 -5.49 6.16 4.08
CA ALA A 29 -5.71 6.63 5.46
C ALA A 29 -4.77 6.00 6.50
N SER A 30 -4.18 4.84 6.20
CA SER A 30 -3.16 4.19 7.04
C SER A 30 -1.77 4.84 6.95
N GLY A 31 -1.61 5.94 6.19
CA GLY A 31 -0.32 6.61 5.97
C GLY A 31 0.49 6.06 4.78
N TRP A 32 -0.06 5.10 4.04
CA TRP A 32 0.64 4.48 2.91
C TRP A 32 0.47 5.29 1.63
N THR A 33 1.47 5.21 0.76
CA THR A 33 1.55 5.94 -0.49
C THR A 33 1.89 5.00 -1.64
N ILE A 34 1.22 5.20 -2.77
CA ILE A 34 1.58 4.59 -4.05
C ILE A 34 2.07 5.69 -4.97
N GLY A 35 3.32 5.56 -5.44
CA GLY A 35 3.94 6.49 -6.38
C GLY A 35 4.10 5.85 -7.76
N ILE A 36 3.77 6.58 -8.82
CA ILE A 36 4.02 6.20 -10.20
C ILE A 36 5.15 7.09 -10.71
N CYS A 37 6.28 6.50 -11.08
CA CYS A 37 7.42 7.26 -11.58
C CYS A 37 8.02 6.62 -12.82
N ARG A 38 8.85 7.39 -13.52
CA ARG A 38 9.54 6.94 -14.72
C ARG A 38 11.03 6.78 -14.41
N VAL A 39 11.54 5.56 -14.50
CA VAL A 39 12.93 5.20 -14.21
C VAL A 39 13.53 4.58 -15.47
N HIS A 40 14.60 5.19 -16.01
CA HIS A 40 15.22 4.77 -17.28
C HIS A 40 14.19 4.52 -18.39
N ASP A 41 13.33 5.52 -18.62
CA ASP A 41 12.21 5.50 -19.57
C ASP A 41 11.08 4.50 -19.33
N LYS A 42 11.16 3.67 -18.28
CA LYS A 42 10.13 2.71 -17.89
C LYS A 42 9.26 3.25 -16.77
N TRP A 43 7.95 3.07 -16.90
CA TRP A 43 7.01 3.36 -15.80
C TRP A 43 7.11 2.27 -14.75
N VAL A 44 7.17 2.68 -13.48
CA VAL A 44 7.18 1.79 -12.33
C VAL A 44 6.22 2.30 -11.26
N VAL A 45 5.66 1.39 -10.47
CA VAL A 45 4.78 1.70 -9.35
C VAL A 45 5.44 1.29 -8.06
N LEU A 46 5.56 2.22 -7.13
CA LEU A 46 6.21 2.04 -5.85
C LEU A 46 5.15 2.00 -4.74
N LEU A 47 5.29 1.08 -3.80
CA LEU A 47 4.49 1.02 -2.58
C LEU A 47 5.36 1.38 -1.37
N TRP A 48 4.97 2.42 -0.64
CA TRP A 48 5.73 3.00 0.47
C TRP A 48 4.82 3.27 1.67
N ASP A 49 5.28 2.97 2.89
CA ASP A 49 4.55 3.22 4.15
C ASP A 49 4.92 4.55 4.84
N GLY A 50 5.71 5.39 4.18
CA GLY A 50 6.27 6.62 4.77
C GLY A 50 7.66 6.42 5.42
N ARG A 51 8.12 5.18 5.61
CA ARG A 51 9.44 4.85 6.16
C ARG A 51 10.28 3.93 5.27
N SER A 52 9.67 2.91 4.67
CA SER A 52 10.33 1.85 3.91
C SER A 52 9.62 1.56 2.59
N LEU A 53 10.37 1.48 1.50
CA LEU A 53 9.83 0.99 0.23
C LEU A 53 9.56 -0.51 0.35
N HIS A 54 8.31 -0.92 0.18
CA HIS A 54 7.89 -2.31 0.32
C HIS A 54 7.94 -3.08 -1.00
N ALA A 55 7.60 -2.43 -2.11
CA ALA A 55 7.60 -3.09 -3.41
C ALA A 55 7.70 -2.12 -4.58
N THR A 56 8.20 -2.66 -5.70
CA THR A 56 8.00 -2.12 -7.05
C THR A 56 7.13 -3.10 -7.83
N VAL A 57 6.01 -2.64 -8.38
CA VAL A 57 5.01 -3.47 -9.05
C VAL A 57 4.54 -2.85 -10.36
N ASP A 58 3.76 -3.60 -11.12
CA ASP A 58 3.35 -3.23 -12.48
C ASP A 58 2.08 -2.38 -12.56
N SER A 59 1.36 -2.15 -11.45
CA SER A 59 0.16 -1.29 -11.43
C SER A 59 -0.22 -0.79 -10.04
N PRO A 60 -0.91 0.37 -9.92
CA PRO A 60 -1.49 0.85 -8.67
C PRO A 60 -2.40 -0.18 -7.99
N VAL A 61 -3.22 -0.91 -8.77
CA VAL A 61 -4.11 -1.95 -8.23
C VAL A 61 -3.31 -3.11 -7.61
N ALA A 62 -2.20 -3.51 -8.21
CA ALA A 62 -1.32 -4.53 -7.63
C ALA A 62 -0.71 -4.03 -6.30
N ALA A 63 -0.28 -2.77 -6.24
CA ALA A 63 0.24 -2.18 -5.00
C ALA A 63 -0.83 -2.11 -3.90
N ALA A 64 -2.07 -1.76 -4.23
CA ALA A 64 -3.19 -1.73 -3.29
C ALA A 64 -3.53 -3.12 -2.73
N ARG A 65 -3.45 -4.17 -3.56
CA ARG A 65 -3.64 -5.56 -3.11
C ARG A 65 -2.54 -5.98 -2.13
N LEU A 66 -1.28 -5.70 -2.49
CA LEU A 66 -0.14 -6.02 -1.65
C LEU A 66 -0.17 -5.28 -0.29
N HIS A 67 -0.57 -4.00 -0.29
CA HIS A 67 -0.81 -3.26 0.95
C HIS A 67 -1.79 -3.97 1.88
N ARG A 68 -2.93 -4.44 1.34
CA ARG A 68 -3.93 -5.17 2.13
C ARG A 68 -3.37 -6.48 2.70
N GLU A 69 -2.58 -7.20 1.93
CA GLU A 69 -1.91 -8.44 2.37
C GLU A 69 -0.92 -8.17 3.50
N ILE A 70 -0.08 -7.13 3.37
CA ILE A 70 0.89 -6.73 4.39
C ILE A 70 0.18 -6.33 5.69
N ILE A 71 -0.87 -5.50 5.61
CA ILE A 71 -1.61 -5.06 6.80
C ILE A 71 -2.35 -6.23 7.45
N ALA A 72 -2.91 -7.16 6.65
CA ALA A 72 -3.55 -8.36 7.19
C ALA A 72 -2.56 -9.27 7.93
N GLY A 73 -1.37 -9.50 7.36
CA GLY A 73 -0.30 -10.29 8.00
C GLY A 73 0.30 -9.63 9.23
N ALA A 74 0.40 -8.30 9.25
CA ALA A 74 0.80 -7.56 10.44
C ALA A 74 -0.22 -7.74 11.57
N ASN A 75 -1.52 -7.64 11.26
CA ASN A 75 -2.59 -7.77 12.25
C ASN A 75 -2.78 -9.20 12.80
N SER A 76 -2.34 -10.24 12.08
CA SER A 76 -2.32 -11.61 12.63
C SER A 76 -1.22 -11.78 13.65
N ASN A 77 0.00 -11.26 13.40
CA ASN A 77 1.12 -11.40 14.33
C ASN A 77 0.88 -10.67 15.66
N THR A 78 0.11 -9.58 15.67
CA THR A 78 -0.19 -8.83 16.91
C THR A 78 -1.23 -9.51 17.80
N ARG A 79 -2.03 -10.46 17.28
CA ARG A 79 -3.09 -11.12 18.06
C ARG A 79 -2.60 -12.33 18.85
N ASP A 80 -1.50 -12.95 18.45
CA ASP A 80 -0.97 -14.15 19.10
C ASP A 80 -0.11 -13.84 20.35
N ASP A 81 0.21 -12.57 20.62
CA ASP A 81 1.07 -12.15 21.74
C ASP A 81 0.31 -11.76 23.03
N VAL A 82 -1.01 -11.98 23.14
CA VAL A 82 -1.84 -11.46 24.26
C VAL A 82 -2.51 -12.53 25.13
N ASP A 83 -2.19 -13.81 25.00
CA ASP A 83 -2.75 -14.86 25.87
C ASP A 83 -1.68 -15.79 26.43
N ASP A 84 -1.01 -15.39 27.54
CA ASP A 84 -0.37 -16.32 28.48
C ASP A 84 0.30 -15.63 29.69
N GLN A 85 -0.37 -14.70 30.40
CA GLN A 85 0.09 -14.30 31.75
C GLN A 85 -1.07 -13.94 32.68
N HIS A 86 -1.91 -14.92 33.04
CA HIS A 86 -2.63 -14.83 34.33
C HIS A 86 -3.02 -16.21 34.88
N ALA A 87 -2.06 -16.87 35.53
CA ALA A 87 -2.37 -17.99 36.42
C ALA A 87 -1.29 -18.15 37.50
N ILE A 88 -1.09 -17.15 38.37
CA ILE A 88 -0.60 -17.43 39.72
C ILE A 88 -1.20 -16.44 40.74
N SER A 89 -1.69 -17.01 41.84
CA SER A 89 -2.04 -16.42 43.14
C SER A 89 -3.53 -16.12 43.43
N SER A 90 -4.23 -17.12 43.99
CA SER A 90 -4.49 -17.25 45.44
C SER A 90 -5.22 -18.55 45.76
#